data_AF-A0A925WA39-F1
#
_entry.id   AF-A0A925WA39-F1
#
_cell.length_a   1.000
_cell.length_b   1.000
_cell.length_c   1.000
_cell.angle_alpha   90.00
_cell.angle_beta   90.00
_cell.angle_gamma   90.00
#
_symmetry.space_group_name_H-M   'P 1'
#
loop_
_entity.id
_entity.type
_entity.pdbx_description
1 polymer ?
#
loop_
_entity_poly.entity_id
_entity_poly.type
_entity_poly.pdbx_seq_one_letter_code
_entity_poly.pdbx_strand_id
1 'polypeptide(L)'
;ARATVHRRFASRAALLDALAEQLSRRYLLGLAEAGVETAPPLVALLRVTEIVFDLKLSHRFAVQLTAAFTPAVLDGLDLLFARLHAEGAITAVEPAWCRRVYLALMHEVHELPADSATLASTGADGVATRVDLLVRTVLGALGGSDDMTRPASSARSPS
;
A
#
# COMPACT_ATOMS: atom_id res chain seq x y z
N ALA A 1 -28.04 10.10 -23.84
CA ALA A 1 -26.87 9.47 -23.18
C ALA A 1 -27.18 8.16 -22.42
N ARG A 2 -28.43 7.86 -22.01
CA ARG A 2 -28.77 6.63 -21.25
C ARG A 2 -28.68 5.32 -22.06
N ALA A 3 -28.92 5.38 -23.37
CA ALA A 3 -28.95 4.20 -24.26
C ALA A 3 -27.56 3.59 -24.55
N THR A 4 -26.47 4.37 -24.42
CA THR A 4 -25.11 3.89 -24.72
C THR A 4 -24.47 3.10 -23.57
N VAL A 5 -24.84 3.38 -22.31
CA VAL A 5 -24.34 2.62 -21.14
C VAL A 5 -25.03 1.25 -21.05
N HIS A 6 -26.35 1.20 -21.27
CA HIS A 6 -27.12 -0.07 -21.26
C HIS A 6 -26.74 -1.04 -22.38
N ARG A 7 -26.09 -0.57 -23.47
CA ARG A 7 -25.57 -1.45 -24.53
C ARG A 7 -24.29 -2.18 -24.10
N ARG A 8 -23.52 -1.63 -23.15
CA ARG A 8 -22.22 -2.19 -22.73
C ARG A 8 -22.26 -2.89 -21.38
N PHE A 9 -23.19 -2.55 -20.51
CA PHE A 9 -23.39 -3.20 -19.21
C PHE A 9 -24.88 -3.49 -18.98
N ALA A 10 -25.21 -4.76 -18.77
CA ALA A 10 -26.59 -5.22 -18.58
C ALA A 10 -27.26 -4.67 -17.31
N SER A 11 -26.46 -4.26 -16.31
CA SER A 11 -26.94 -3.69 -15.05
C SER A 11 -25.86 -2.86 -14.36
N ARG A 12 -26.24 -2.09 -13.33
CA ARG A 12 -25.28 -1.42 -12.42
C ARG A 12 -24.34 -2.41 -11.74
N ALA A 13 -24.84 -3.60 -11.38
CA ALA A 13 -24.02 -4.66 -10.81
C ALA A 13 -22.94 -5.12 -11.81
N ALA A 14 -23.32 -5.39 -13.07
CA ALA A 14 -22.36 -5.78 -14.10
C ALA A 14 -21.28 -4.72 -14.38
N LEU A 15 -21.59 -3.43 -14.19
CA LEU A 15 -20.60 -2.36 -14.25
C LEU A 15 -19.65 -2.39 -13.05
N LEU A 16 -20.17 -2.57 -11.83
CA LEU A 16 -19.36 -2.64 -10.61
C LEU A 16 -18.43 -3.86 -10.63
N ASP A 17 -18.91 -5.01 -11.09
CA ASP A 17 -18.13 -6.23 -11.22
C ASP A 17 -16.97 -6.04 -12.23
N ALA A 18 -17.26 -5.44 -13.40
CA ALA A 18 -16.23 -5.16 -14.40
C ALA A 18 -15.18 -4.16 -13.89
N LEU A 19 -15.58 -3.16 -13.10
CA LEU A 19 -14.65 -2.22 -12.46
C LEU A 19 -13.79 -2.91 -11.40
N ALA A 20 -14.39 -3.78 -10.57
CA ALA A 20 -13.67 -4.56 -9.57
C ALA A 20 -12.65 -5.51 -10.21
N GLU A 21 -13.02 -6.17 -11.31
CA GLU A 21 -12.12 -7.03 -12.08
C GLU A 21 -10.95 -6.24 -12.69
N GLN A 22 -11.24 -5.06 -13.27
CA GLN A 22 -10.20 -4.19 -13.81
C GLN A 22 -9.24 -3.68 -12.73
N LEU A 23 -9.76 -3.26 -11.58
CA LEU A 23 -8.94 -2.84 -10.44
C LEU A 23 -8.10 -4.00 -9.89
N SER A 24 -8.69 -5.19 -9.76
CA SER A 24 -7.98 -6.40 -9.33
C SER A 24 -6.81 -6.73 -10.24
N ARG A 25 -7.00 -6.68 -11.57
CA ARG A 25 -5.89 -6.87 -12.51
C ARG A 25 -4.77 -5.85 -12.31
N ARG A 26 -5.10 -4.59 -12.08
CA ARG A 26 -4.07 -3.56 -11.80
C ARG A 26 -3.33 -3.81 -10.50
N TYR A 27 -4.02 -4.27 -9.46
CA TYR A 27 -3.35 -4.67 -8.21
C TYR A 27 -2.41 -5.84 -8.42
N LEU A 28 -2.82 -6.89 -9.14
CA LEU A 28 -1.97 -8.04 -9.42
C LEU A 28 -0.74 -7.64 -10.23
N LEU A 29 -0.91 -6.81 -11.25
CA LEU A 29 0.21 -6.24 -12.00
C LEU A 29 1.14 -5.43 -11.09
N GLY A 30 0.58 -4.60 -10.22
CA GLY A 30 1.36 -3.83 -9.25
C GLY A 30 2.16 -4.68 -8.26
N LEU A 31 1.58 -5.77 -7.76
CA LEU A 31 2.27 -6.72 -6.89
C LEU A 31 3.43 -7.42 -7.64
N ALA A 32 3.21 -7.78 -8.90
CA ALA A 32 4.26 -8.36 -9.74
C ALA A 32 5.38 -7.35 -10.04
N GLU A 33 5.04 -6.11 -10.39
CA GLU A 33 5.99 -5.01 -10.62
C GLU A 33 6.81 -4.66 -9.38
N ALA A 34 6.20 -4.73 -8.20
CA ALA A 34 6.88 -4.55 -6.93
C ALA A 34 7.82 -5.71 -6.56
N GLY A 35 7.79 -6.82 -7.32
CA GLY A 35 8.62 -7.98 -7.07
C GLY A 35 8.30 -8.65 -5.74
N VAL A 36 7.02 -8.74 -5.35
CA VAL A 36 6.58 -9.28 -4.05
C VAL A 36 7.13 -10.68 -3.75
N GLU A 37 7.45 -11.49 -4.76
CA GLU A 37 8.03 -12.81 -4.58
C GLU A 37 9.57 -12.81 -4.53
N THR A 38 10.23 -11.83 -5.19
CA THR A 38 11.65 -11.93 -5.55
C THR A 38 12.52 -10.79 -5.01
N ALA A 39 11.98 -9.57 -4.92
CA ALA A 39 12.70 -8.42 -4.36
C ALA A 39 12.84 -8.54 -2.84
N PRO A 40 13.81 -7.85 -2.20
CA PRO A 40 13.82 -7.72 -0.75
C PRO A 40 12.46 -7.19 -0.24
N PRO A 41 11.85 -7.79 0.79
CA PRO A 41 10.47 -7.54 1.17
C PRO A 41 10.22 -6.11 1.65
N LEU A 42 11.21 -5.44 2.26
CA LEU A 42 11.09 -3.99 2.55
C LEU A 42 11.01 -3.14 1.28
N VAL A 43 11.80 -3.49 0.25
CA VAL A 43 11.74 -2.82 -1.05
C VAL A 43 10.39 -3.10 -1.73
N ALA A 44 9.92 -4.34 -1.68
CA ALA A 44 8.61 -4.71 -2.21
C ALA A 44 7.48 -3.95 -1.48
N LEU A 45 7.54 -3.80 -0.17
CA LEU A 45 6.55 -3.03 0.61
C LEU A 45 6.49 -1.57 0.18
N LEU A 46 7.66 -0.92 0.02
CA LEU A 46 7.73 0.46 -0.49
C LEU A 46 7.10 0.55 -1.88
N ARG A 47 7.49 -0.34 -2.80
CA ARG A 47 6.99 -0.36 -4.19
C ARG A 47 5.49 -0.62 -4.28
N VAL A 48 4.98 -1.61 -3.56
CA VAL A 48 3.53 -1.88 -3.50
C VAL A 48 2.80 -0.63 -3.01
N THR A 49 3.34 0.02 -1.98
CA THR A 49 2.72 1.21 -1.39
C THR A 49 2.70 2.39 -2.36
N GLU A 50 3.79 2.65 -3.09
CA GLU A 50 3.85 3.63 -4.18
C GLU A 50 2.76 3.37 -5.23
N ILE A 51 2.68 2.14 -5.72
CA ILE A 51 1.73 1.74 -6.76
C ILE A 51 0.28 1.89 -6.27
N VAL A 52 -0.01 1.48 -5.03
CA VAL A 52 -1.38 1.61 -4.49
C VAL A 52 -1.77 3.08 -4.29
N PHE A 53 -0.87 3.94 -3.83
CA PHE A 53 -1.17 5.38 -3.73
C PHE A 53 -1.39 6.03 -5.09
N ASP A 54 -0.59 5.68 -6.11
CA ASP A 54 -0.77 6.17 -7.47
C ASP A 54 -2.11 5.73 -8.06
N LEU A 55 -2.47 4.45 -7.85
CA LEU A 55 -3.77 3.91 -8.26
C LEU A 55 -4.94 4.62 -7.55
N LYS A 56 -4.84 4.87 -6.24
CA LYS A 56 -5.87 5.59 -5.46
C LYS A 56 -6.05 7.03 -5.97
N LEU A 57 -4.96 7.76 -6.17
CA LEU A 57 -5.00 9.16 -6.61
C LEU A 57 -5.53 9.30 -8.03
N SER A 58 -5.14 8.40 -8.93
CA SER A 58 -5.62 8.36 -10.32
C SER A 58 -7.11 8.01 -10.43
N HIS A 59 -7.71 7.42 -9.40
CA HIS A 59 -9.08 6.91 -9.42
C HIS A 59 -9.94 7.41 -8.24
N ARG A 60 -9.71 8.64 -7.76
CA ARG A 60 -10.39 9.29 -6.62
C ARG A 60 -11.92 9.09 -6.56
N PHE A 61 -12.59 8.95 -7.71
CA PHE A 61 -14.05 8.76 -7.79
C PHE A 61 -14.53 7.30 -7.77
N ALA A 62 -13.64 6.32 -7.98
CA ALA A 62 -13.99 4.90 -8.08
C ALA A 62 -13.63 4.08 -6.83
N VAL A 63 -13.00 4.72 -5.84
CA VAL A 63 -12.26 4.00 -4.79
C VAL A 63 -12.95 4.13 -3.42
N GLN A 64 -13.87 3.19 -3.14
CA GLN A 64 -14.04 2.67 -1.78
C GLN A 64 -13.24 1.36 -1.71
N LEU A 65 -11.92 1.48 -1.46
CA LEU A 65 -10.91 0.51 -1.88
C LEU A 65 -10.96 -0.87 -1.21
N THR A 66 -11.72 -1.06 -0.14
CA THR A 66 -11.71 -2.33 0.58
C THR A 66 -12.65 -3.38 0.01
N ALA A 67 -13.62 -2.99 -0.83
CA ALA A 67 -14.64 -3.91 -1.34
C ALA A 67 -14.20 -4.74 -2.56
N ALA A 68 -13.01 -4.48 -3.14
CA ALA A 68 -12.64 -5.02 -4.46
C ALA A 68 -11.34 -5.84 -4.50
N PHE A 69 -10.71 -6.17 -3.37
CA PHE A 69 -9.55 -7.06 -3.40
C PHE A 69 -9.99 -8.50 -3.64
N THR A 70 -9.58 -9.05 -4.77
CA THR A 70 -9.69 -10.48 -5.05
C THR A 70 -8.80 -11.30 -4.10
N PRO A 71 -9.13 -12.58 -3.85
CA PRO A 71 -8.30 -13.46 -3.04
C PRO A 71 -6.82 -13.46 -3.46
N ALA A 72 -6.52 -13.46 -4.76
CA ALA A 72 -5.14 -13.43 -5.25
C ALA A 72 -4.36 -12.18 -4.83
N VAL A 73 -5.00 -11.01 -4.74
CA VAL A 73 -4.35 -9.78 -4.22
C VAL A 73 -4.09 -9.91 -2.73
N LEU A 74 -5.04 -10.48 -1.99
CA LEU A 74 -4.92 -10.73 -0.56
C LEU A 74 -3.80 -11.72 -0.25
N ASP A 75 -3.65 -12.78 -1.05
CA ASP A 75 -2.61 -13.79 -0.94
C ASP A 75 -1.22 -13.19 -1.21
N GLY A 76 -1.09 -12.33 -2.23
CA GLY A 76 0.17 -11.63 -2.50
C GLY A 76 0.58 -10.69 -1.36
N LEU A 77 -0.37 -9.97 -0.75
CA LEU A 77 -0.08 -9.16 0.44
C LEU A 77 0.29 -10.02 1.65
N ASP A 78 -0.39 -11.16 1.87
CA ASP A 78 -0.03 -12.07 2.96
C ASP A 78 1.37 -12.66 2.75
N LEU A 79 1.73 -13.02 1.52
CA LEU A 79 3.09 -13.46 1.19
C LEU A 79 4.12 -12.39 1.53
N LEU A 80 3.86 -11.13 1.18
CA LEU A 80 4.75 -10.01 1.51
C LEU A 80 4.97 -9.90 3.03
N PHE A 81 3.90 -9.95 3.83
CA PHE A 81 4.01 -9.86 5.29
C PHE A 81 4.67 -11.09 5.92
N ALA A 82 4.44 -12.28 5.37
CA ALA A 82 5.15 -13.48 5.79
C ALA A 82 6.66 -13.35 5.55
N ARG A 83 7.06 -12.78 4.40
CA ARG A 83 8.47 -12.52 4.09
C ARG A 83 9.10 -11.45 4.99
N LEU A 84 8.38 -10.36 5.27
CA LEU A 84 8.84 -9.33 6.22
C LEU A 84 9.10 -9.92 7.62
N HIS A 85 8.22 -10.82 8.08
CA HIS A 85 8.43 -11.50 9.34
C HIS A 85 9.63 -12.45 9.30
N ALA A 86 9.76 -13.24 8.23
CA ALA A 86 10.89 -14.17 8.06
C ALA A 86 12.26 -13.48 8.05
N GLU A 87 12.32 -12.23 7.56
CA GLU A 87 13.53 -11.40 7.58
C GLU A 87 13.72 -10.61 8.88
N GLY A 88 12.81 -10.73 9.85
CA GLY A 88 12.89 -10.04 11.14
C GLY A 88 12.58 -8.54 11.05
N ALA A 89 12.04 -8.05 9.93
CA ALA A 89 11.64 -6.65 9.79
C ALA A 89 10.42 -6.29 10.66
N ILE A 90 9.59 -7.28 11.00
CA ILE A 90 8.45 -7.17 11.89
C ILE A 90 8.39 -8.36 12.85
N THR A 91 7.79 -8.17 14.04
CA THR A 91 7.61 -9.23 15.03
C THR A 91 6.23 -9.88 14.95
N ALA A 92 5.25 -9.21 14.35
CA ALA A 92 3.92 -9.76 14.12
C ALA A 92 3.96 -10.96 13.16
N VAL A 93 3.42 -12.10 13.60
CA VAL A 93 3.54 -13.41 12.91
C VAL A 93 2.40 -13.70 11.94
N GLU A 94 1.23 -13.11 12.14
CA GLU A 94 -0.01 -13.48 11.43
C GLU A 94 -0.20 -12.58 10.19
N PRO A 95 0.02 -13.08 8.95
CA PRO A 95 0.03 -12.23 7.76
C PRO A 95 -1.31 -11.53 7.52
N ALA A 96 -2.43 -12.22 7.77
CA ALA A 96 -3.76 -11.66 7.61
C ALA A 96 -4.04 -10.52 8.60
N TRP A 97 -3.44 -10.54 9.79
CA TRP A 97 -3.47 -9.43 10.73
C TRP A 97 -2.61 -8.27 10.22
N CYS A 98 -1.36 -8.54 9.83
CA CYS A 98 -0.44 -7.53 9.30
C CYS A 98 -1.04 -6.79 8.09
N ARG A 99 -1.64 -7.52 7.15
CA ARG A 99 -2.36 -6.96 6.00
C ARG A 99 -3.52 -6.06 6.43
N ARG A 100 -4.33 -6.46 7.43
CA ARG A 100 -5.45 -5.62 7.91
C ARG A 100 -4.94 -4.31 8.52
N VAL A 101 -3.87 -4.37 9.32
CA VAL A 101 -3.22 -3.18 9.88
C VAL A 101 -2.71 -2.27 8.77
N TYR A 102 -2.02 -2.83 7.77
CA TYR A 102 -1.53 -2.10 6.61
C TYR A 102 -2.65 -1.40 5.83
N LEU A 103 -3.73 -2.12 5.51
CA LEU A 103 -4.85 -1.54 4.76
C LEU A 103 -5.60 -0.47 5.56
N ALA A 104 -5.73 -0.64 6.88
CA ALA A 104 -6.32 0.37 7.75
C ALA A 104 -5.47 1.65 7.79
N LEU A 105 -4.16 1.51 8.06
CA LEU A 105 -3.24 2.65 8.08
C LEU A 105 -3.15 3.34 6.70
N MET A 106 -3.18 2.57 5.62
CA MET A 106 -3.20 3.14 4.27
C MET A 106 -4.45 4.00 4.03
N HIS A 107 -5.61 3.57 4.55
CA HIS A 107 -6.82 4.39 4.47
C HIS A 107 -6.64 5.70 5.23
N GLU A 108 -6.21 5.63 6.49
CA GLU A 108 -5.99 6.83 7.32
C GLU A 108 -4.98 7.80 6.70
N VAL A 109 -3.83 7.31 6.22
CA VAL A 109 -2.81 8.14 5.57
C VAL A 109 -3.32 8.76 4.27
N HIS A 110 -4.17 8.06 3.53
CA HIS A 110 -4.78 8.59 2.31
C HIS A 110 -5.75 9.74 2.60
N GLU A 111 -6.52 9.66 3.68
CA GLU A 111 -7.49 10.69 4.09
C GLU A 111 -6.83 11.93 4.70
N LEU A 112 -5.53 11.87 5.03
CA LEU A 112 -4.82 13.03 5.59
C LEU A 112 -4.83 14.23 4.62
N PRO A 113 -5.26 15.42 5.10
CA PRO A 113 -5.13 16.68 4.36
C PRO A 113 -3.68 16.93 3.95
N ALA A 114 -3.49 17.56 2.78
CA ALA A 114 -2.14 17.83 2.25
C ALA A 114 -1.29 18.75 3.15
N ASP A 115 -1.94 19.60 3.95
CA ASP A 115 -1.35 20.52 4.93
C ASP A 115 -1.25 19.93 6.35
N SER A 116 -1.54 18.63 6.51
CA SER A 116 -1.43 17.96 7.80
C SER A 116 0.00 18.04 8.36
N ALA A 117 0.12 18.45 9.62
CA ALA A 117 1.40 18.48 10.33
C ALA A 117 2.09 17.11 10.38
N THR A 118 1.33 16.02 10.35
CA THR A 118 1.86 14.64 10.29
C THR A 118 2.64 14.40 9.00
N LEU A 119 2.17 14.94 7.87
CA LEU A 119 2.84 14.86 6.56
C LEU A 119 3.98 15.87 6.42
N ALA A 120 3.90 17.03 7.09
CA ALA A 120 4.94 18.06 7.02
C ALA A 120 6.30 17.64 7.62
N SER A 121 6.33 16.53 8.37
CA SER A 121 7.53 16.02 9.03
C SER A 121 8.58 15.37 8.11
N THR A 122 8.25 15.08 6.84
CA THR A 122 9.06 14.21 5.96
C THR A 122 9.74 14.88 4.76
N GLY A 123 9.50 16.17 4.50
CA GLY A 123 10.26 16.99 3.53
C GLY A 123 10.24 16.57 2.04
N ALA A 124 9.52 15.50 1.67
CA ALA A 124 9.43 14.95 0.31
C ALA A 124 8.13 15.37 -0.42
N ASP A 125 8.01 15.04 -1.72
CA ASP A 125 6.78 15.26 -2.49
C ASP A 125 5.55 14.59 -1.83
N GLY A 126 4.34 15.01 -2.23
CA GLY A 126 3.11 14.62 -1.53
C GLY A 126 2.80 13.12 -1.50
N VAL A 127 3.27 12.34 -2.48
CA VAL A 127 3.05 10.88 -2.52
C VAL A 127 4.17 10.16 -1.78
N ALA A 128 5.43 10.52 -2.04
CA ALA A 128 6.59 9.98 -1.35
C ALA A 128 6.50 10.16 0.17
N THR A 129 6.04 11.33 0.62
CA THR A 129 5.77 11.64 2.04
C THR A 129 4.71 10.71 2.64
N ARG A 130 3.63 10.40 1.92
CA ARG A 130 2.60 9.48 2.38
C ARG A 130 3.08 8.03 2.40
N VAL A 131 3.88 7.64 1.41
CA VAL A 131 4.52 6.31 1.34
C VAL A 131 5.45 6.13 2.54
N ASP A 132 6.36 7.08 2.79
CA ASP A 132 7.29 7.05 3.94
C ASP A 132 6.54 6.94 5.26
N LEU A 133 5.56 7.82 5.47
CA LEU A 133 4.73 7.79 6.67
C LEU A 133 4.05 6.44 6.86
N LEU A 134 3.41 5.91 5.81
CA LEU A 134 2.70 4.64 5.91
C LEU A 134 3.67 3.49 6.22
N VAL A 135 4.78 3.40 5.51
CA VAL A 135 5.76 2.31 5.70
C VAL A 135 6.34 2.35 7.11
N ARG A 136 6.80 3.52 7.57
CA ARG A 136 7.34 3.67 8.93
C ARG A 136 6.30 3.34 10.00
N THR A 137 5.08 3.83 9.86
CA THR A 137 4.00 3.54 10.83
C THR A 137 3.60 2.07 10.83
N VAL A 138 3.53 1.43 9.66
CA VAL A 138 3.22 -0.01 9.55
C VAL A 138 4.30 -0.86 10.18
N LEU A 139 5.58 -0.58 9.89
CA LEU A 139 6.69 -1.31 10.49
C LEU A 139 6.67 -1.14 12.01
N GLY A 140 6.53 0.09 12.52
CA GLY A 140 6.45 0.33 13.96
C GLY A 140 5.24 -0.35 14.62
N ALA A 141 4.06 -0.29 14.00
CA ALA A 141 2.84 -0.92 14.51
C ALA A 141 2.92 -2.45 14.54
N LEU A 142 3.74 -3.05 13.66
CA LEU A 142 3.99 -4.50 13.60
C LEU A 142 5.26 -4.91 14.37
N GLY A 143 5.81 -3.99 15.18
CA GLY A 143 6.93 -4.23 16.08
C GLY A 143 8.31 -4.25 15.41
N GLY A 144 8.45 -3.63 14.23
CA GLY A 144 9.72 -3.31 13.60
C GLY A 144 10.47 -2.20 14.36
N SER A 145 11.80 -2.25 14.31
CA SER A 145 12.68 -1.27 14.99
C SER A 145 12.93 -0.05 14.09
N ASP A 146 12.89 1.15 14.67
CA ASP A 146 13.12 2.42 13.95
C ASP A 146 14.54 2.55 13.34
N ASP A 147 15.47 1.73 13.82
CA ASP A 147 16.90 1.74 13.45
C ASP A 147 17.17 1.25 12.02
N MET A 148 16.24 0.52 11.39
CA MET A 148 16.40 0.01 10.02
C MET A 148 16.21 1.09 8.95
N THR A 149 15.57 2.22 9.29
CA THR A 149 15.14 3.25 8.33
C THR A 149 16.06 4.48 8.31
N ARG A 150 17.07 4.53 9.19
CA ARG A 150 17.96 5.69 9.30
C ARG A 150 19.24 5.44 8.49
N PRO A 151 19.59 6.28 7.49
CA PRO A 151 20.92 6.19 6.90
C PRO A 151 21.95 6.43 7.99
N ALA A 152 22.96 5.56 8.06
CA ALA A 152 24.00 5.56 9.08
C ALA A 152 24.55 6.97 9.28
N SER A 153 24.25 7.57 10.43
CA SER A 153 24.80 8.85 10.84
C SER A 153 26.29 8.64 11.08
N SER A 154 27.12 9.00 10.10
CA SER A 154 28.57 8.97 10.21
C SER A 154 29.01 9.66 11.50
N ALA A 155 29.86 8.96 12.23
CA ALA A 155 30.29 9.27 13.58
C ALA A 155 30.93 10.66 13.69
N ARG A 156 30.61 11.34 14.80
CA ARG A 156 31.44 12.41 15.35
C ARG A 156 32.84 11.87 15.62
N SER A 157 33.86 12.48 15.03
CA SER A 157 35.22 12.49 15.59
C SER A 157 35.35 13.72 16.49
N PRO A 158 35.74 13.56 17.78
CA PRO A 158 36.21 14.66 18.59
C PRO A 158 37.70 14.93 18.30
N SER A 159 38.08 16.21 18.28
CA SER A 159 39.46 16.67 18.50
C SER A 159 39.43 17.75 19.55
#